data_AF-A0A2W4R323-F1
#
_entry.id   AF-A0A2W4R323-F1
#
_cell.length_a   1.000
_cell.length_b   1.000
_cell.length_c   1.000
_cell.angle_alpha   90.00
_cell.angle_beta   90.00
_cell.angle_gamma   90.00
#
_symmetry.space_group_name_H-M   'P 1'
#
loop_
_entity.id
_entity.type
_entity.pdbx_description
1 polymer ?
#
loop_
_entity_poly.entity_id
_entity_poly.type
_entity_poly.pdbx_seq_one_letter_code
_entity_poly.pdbx_strand_id
1 'polypeptide(L)'
;LPLEGQKAKIVQEFPTLLPQSSANHQFGKNVMQALPTKPDELESLERILYARIQKNPDVEVYSDLLIWVTIQQKNFYASFIQARAYDKRYKREGEKCMEVAQVALDNEDFATAAKIYRYVAREYPGTSNYLMARLGLIRTREAQIRKRYPVNTDSVRTLVEDYKSFIQQYPDNAYSLEARRSQATLHAMYLDEKDEAIRLLEELIANTKATLYLRSKAKLDLGDIYLLKGEPWESTLLYSQVEKIQKENPLGYEAKLKNAKLSYFKGDFMLAQEHLDILKEATTREIANDAMDLSMRIKENIAFDSAGEALKEYAAIELLLYQNKIDEALAAMETFRAGGTRWVSKDDPFVKNMRPLQTQGDSVLVQVKSAGQLATILDDVYWLESNIRLQKGEFLKAIDLLQKIVKDYSSDILADDAYFRMGEIYERYVGDLPKAMEVYREFLNRFPGSVYAAEARKRFRSLRGDFGPPAPTP
;
A
#
# COMPACT_ATOMS: atom_id res chain seq x y z
N LEU A 1 -14.66 29.98 19.19
CA LEU A 1 -14.97 31.19 18.38
C LEU A 1 -13.86 32.25 18.33
N PRO A 2 -12.93 32.43 19.29
CA PRO A 2 -11.82 33.39 19.13
C PRO A 2 -10.66 32.90 18.22
N LEU A 3 -10.49 31.58 18.10
CA LEU A 3 -9.36 30.95 17.40
C LEU A 3 -9.45 31.08 15.86
N GLU A 4 -10.64 31.11 15.26
CA GLU A 4 -10.80 31.22 13.80
C GLU A 4 -10.47 32.62 13.28
N GLY A 5 -10.84 33.67 14.03
CA GLY A 5 -10.45 35.05 13.71
C GLY A 5 -8.95 35.30 13.84
N GLN A 6 -8.27 34.62 14.77
CA GLN A 6 -6.81 34.68 14.91
C GLN A 6 -6.09 33.92 13.79
N LYS A 7 -6.61 32.75 13.35
CA LYS A 7 -6.04 31.99 12.22
C LYS A 7 -6.13 32.75 10.89
N ALA A 8 -7.26 33.40 10.62
CA ALA A 8 -7.41 34.23 9.42
C ALA A 8 -6.42 35.43 9.42
N LYS A 9 -6.21 36.06 10.57
CA LYS A 9 -5.17 37.09 10.75
C LYS A 9 -3.76 36.54 10.55
N ILE A 10 -3.47 35.35 11.10
CA ILE A 10 -2.18 34.68 10.88
C ILE A 10 -1.99 34.46 9.38
N VAL A 11 -2.93 33.88 8.64
CA VAL A 11 -2.83 33.68 7.18
C VAL A 11 -2.57 34.98 6.41
N GLN A 12 -3.13 36.12 6.86
CA GLN A 12 -2.92 37.43 6.25
C GLN A 12 -1.59 38.10 6.64
N GLU A 13 -1.14 37.96 7.89
CA GLU A 13 0.10 38.57 8.42
C GLU A 13 1.34 37.68 8.20
N PHE A 14 1.16 36.37 7.99
CA PHE A 14 2.26 35.43 7.85
C PHE A 14 3.19 35.76 6.67
N PRO A 15 2.68 36.11 5.47
CA PRO A 15 3.53 36.51 4.36
C PRO A 15 4.26 37.84 4.58
N THR A 16 3.83 38.65 5.56
CA THR A 16 4.52 39.89 5.97
C THR A 16 5.61 39.65 7.01
N LEU A 17 5.54 38.54 7.74
CA LEU A 17 6.55 38.11 8.72
C LEU A 17 7.71 37.34 8.09
N LEU A 18 7.58 36.94 6.81
CA LEU A 18 8.65 36.29 6.06
C LEU A 18 9.81 37.29 5.88
N PRO A 19 11.02 36.98 6.39
CA PRO A 19 12.18 37.84 6.19
C PRO A 19 12.43 38.07 4.70
N GLN A 20 12.76 39.31 4.32
CA GLN A 20 13.20 39.65 2.96
C GLN A 20 14.51 38.95 2.56
N SER A 21 15.20 38.31 3.51
CA SER A 21 16.42 37.54 3.26
C SER A 21 16.09 36.10 2.84
N SER A 22 16.50 35.76 1.62
CA SER A 22 16.28 34.49 0.90
C SER A 22 16.96 33.24 1.49
N ALA A 23 17.36 33.23 2.76
CA ALA A 23 18.42 32.35 3.22
C ALA A 23 18.02 31.21 4.20
N ASN A 24 16.76 31.04 4.58
CA ASN A 24 16.39 29.96 5.53
C ASN A 24 15.33 29.00 4.98
N HIS A 25 15.79 27.98 4.26
CA HIS A 25 15.01 26.79 3.88
C HIS A 25 14.37 26.10 5.11
N GLN A 26 15.04 26.15 6.27
CA GLN A 26 14.52 25.65 7.54
C GLN A 26 13.31 26.44 8.06
N PHE A 27 13.28 27.75 7.79
CA PHE A 27 12.15 28.59 8.17
C PHE A 27 10.92 28.21 7.35
N GLY A 28 11.05 28.02 6.03
CA GLY A 28 9.96 27.51 5.18
C GLY A 28 9.37 26.19 5.68
N LYS A 29 10.20 25.27 6.19
CA LYS A 29 9.72 24.00 6.79
C LYS A 29 8.97 24.20 8.11
N ASN A 30 9.48 25.03 9.01
CA ASN A 30 8.81 25.35 10.28
C ASN A 30 7.46 26.06 10.03
N VAL A 31 7.42 26.91 9.01
CA VAL A 31 6.22 27.58 8.51
C VAL A 31 5.19 26.55 8.03
N MET A 32 5.59 25.64 7.14
CA MET A 32 4.70 24.61 6.58
C MET A 32 4.06 23.72 7.66
N GLN A 33 4.77 23.46 8.78
CA GLN A 33 4.23 22.71 9.91
C GLN A 33 3.21 23.50 10.75
N ALA A 34 3.28 24.83 10.77
CA ALA A 34 2.39 25.70 11.54
C ALA A 34 1.15 26.17 10.76
N LEU A 35 1.09 25.89 9.45
CA LEU A 35 0.07 26.41 8.55
C LEU A 35 -1.25 25.61 8.57
N PRO A 36 -2.35 26.26 8.17
CA PRO A 36 -3.68 25.66 8.21
C PRO A 36 -3.82 24.47 7.26
N THR A 37 -4.58 23.45 7.69
CA THR A 37 -4.91 22.24 6.91
C THR A 37 -6.35 22.21 6.42
N LYS A 38 -7.17 23.21 6.78
CA LYS A 38 -8.57 23.30 6.31
C LYS A 38 -8.60 23.74 4.84
N PRO A 39 -9.47 23.14 4.00
CA PRO A 39 -9.56 23.48 2.57
C PRO A 39 -9.75 24.97 2.28
N ASP A 40 -10.70 25.63 2.94
CA ASP A 40 -11.04 27.04 2.71
C ASP A 40 -9.90 28.00 3.09
N GLU A 41 -9.12 27.61 4.12
CA GLU A 41 -7.95 28.37 4.58
C GLU A 41 -6.78 28.23 3.59
N LEU A 42 -6.60 27.03 3.00
CA LEU A 42 -5.61 26.78 1.94
C LEU A 42 -5.94 27.56 0.66
N GLU A 43 -7.20 27.61 0.25
CA GLU A 43 -7.62 28.38 -0.94
C GLU A 43 -7.39 29.90 -0.74
N SER A 44 -7.69 30.41 0.46
CA SER A 44 -7.43 31.81 0.80
C SER A 44 -5.93 32.13 0.78
N LEU A 45 -5.10 31.24 1.34
CA LEU A 45 -3.65 31.38 1.35
C LEU A 45 -3.06 31.34 -0.08
N GLU A 46 -3.54 30.44 -0.93
CA GLU A 46 -3.14 30.35 -2.34
C GLU A 46 -3.35 31.70 -3.07
N ARG A 47 -4.52 32.32 -2.93
CA ARG A 47 -4.83 33.63 -3.53
C ARG A 47 -3.89 34.73 -3.06
N ILE A 48 -3.57 34.75 -1.76
CA ILE A 48 -2.63 35.71 -1.18
C ILE A 48 -1.23 35.51 -1.74
N LEU A 49 -0.77 34.26 -1.86
CA LEU A 49 0.56 33.93 -2.38
C LEU A 49 0.71 34.33 -3.84
N TYR A 50 -0.29 34.11 -4.69
CA TYR A 50 -0.26 34.63 -6.07
C TYR A 50 -0.07 36.15 -6.13
N ALA A 51 -0.83 36.91 -5.34
CA ALA A 51 -0.71 38.36 -5.30
C ALA A 51 0.68 38.82 -4.79
N ARG A 52 1.29 38.07 -3.87
CA ARG A 52 2.64 38.34 -3.35
C ARG A 52 3.73 38.03 -4.36
N ILE A 53 3.63 36.91 -5.08
CA ILE A 53 4.58 36.54 -6.14
C ILE A 53 4.52 37.56 -7.29
N GLN A 54 3.33 38.05 -7.65
CA GLN A 54 3.20 39.10 -8.67
C GLN A 54 3.89 40.40 -8.26
N LYS A 55 3.78 40.81 -6.98
CA LYS A 55 4.39 42.04 -6.47
C LYS A 55 5.88 41.92 -6.19
N ASN A 56 6.31 40.78 -5.66
CA ASN A 56 7.70 40.49 -5.30
C ASN A 56 8.13 39.16 -5.91
N PRO A 57 8.39 39.12 -7.23
CA PRO A 57 8.73 37.88 -7.90
C PRO A 57 9.93 37.21 -7.25
N ASP A 58 11.00 37.95 -6.91
CA ASP A 58 12.31 37.35 -6.57
C ASP A 58 12.36 36.61 -5.23
N VAL A 59 11.31 36.74 -4.40
CA VAL A 59 11.23 36.08 -3.10
C VAL A 59 10.86 34.60 -3.27
N GLU A 60 11.89 33.74 -3.20
CA GLU A 60 11.80 32.28 -3.39
C GLU A 60 10.77 31.62 -2.47
N VAL A 61 10.70 32.05 -1.20
CA VAL A 61 9.82 31.48 -0.18
C VAL A 61 8.35 31.52 -0.57
N TYR A 62 7.89 32.57 -1.28
CA TYR A 62 6.48 32.63 -1.71
C TYR A 62 6.15 31.56 -2.75
N SER A 63 7.08 31.32 -3.69
CA SER A 63 6.90 30.32 -4.73
C SER A 63 6.95 28.90 -4.16
N ASP A 64 7.89 28.64 -3.24
CA ASP A 64 8.00 27.35 -2.55
C ASP A 64 6.76 27.07 -1.69
N LEU A 65 6.24 28.08 -0.98
CA LEU A 65 5.03 27.93 -0.18
C LEU A 65 3.79 27.69 -1.04
N LEU A 66 3.69 28.32 -2.21
CA LEU A 66 2.59 28.09 -3.14
C LEU A 66 2.59 26.64 -3.66
N ILE A 67 3.78 26.09 -3.95
CA ILE A 67 3.92 24.68 -4.32
C ILE A 67 3.43 23.78 -3.18
N TRP A 68 3.85 24.06 -1.94
CA TRP A 68 3.38 23.31 -0.78
C TRP A 68 1.86 23.38 -0.60
N VAL A 69 1.24 24.57 -0.71
CA VAL A 69 -0.22 24.74 -0.58
C VAL A 69 -0.96 23.90 -1.62
N THR A 70 -0.53 23.96 -2.88
CA THR A 70 -1.16 23.20 -3.96
C THR A 70 -0.98 21.69 -3.79
N ILE A 71 0.14 21.24 -3.21
CA ILE A 71 0.34 19.84 -2.79
C ILE A 71 -0.66 19.45 -1.70
N GLN A 72 -0.85 20.27 -0.66
CA GLN A 72 -1.80 19.99 0.42
C GLN A 72 -3.26 19.92 -0.09
N GLN A 73 -3.59 20.75 -1.08
CA GLN A 73 -4.88 20.70 -1.79
C GLN A 73 -5.02 19.49 -2.73
N LYS A 74 -3.97 18.66 -2.89
CA LYS A 74 -3.87 17.54 -3.85
C LYS A 74 -4.04 17.97 -5.31
N ASN A 75 -3.77 19.24 -5.63
CA ASN A 75 -3.77 19.75 -7.00
C ASN A 75 -2.37 19.62 -7.59
N PHE A 76 -1.92 18.38 -7.80
CA PHE A 76 -0.54 18.09 -8.20
C PHE A 76 -0.20 18.66 -9.58
N TYR A 77 -1.17 18.79 -10.48
CA TYR A 77 -0.94 19.42 -11.78
C TYR A 77 -0.63 20.91 -11.62
N ALA A 78 -1.37 21.65 -10.79
CA ALA A 78 -1.03 23.03 -10.48
C ALA A 78 0.34 23.13 -9.78
N SER A 79 0.61 22.26 -8.80
CA SER A 79 1.92 22.17 -8.13
C SER A 79 3.06 21.97 -9.13
N PHE A 80 2.87 21.13 -10.15
CA PHE A 80 3.86 20.92 -11.20
C PHE A 80 4.14 22.20 -12.00
N ILE A 81 3.10 22.95 -12.38
CA ILE A 81 3.29 24.20 -13.12
C ILE A 81 4.14 25.19 -12.30
N GLN A 82 3.86 25.31 -11.00
CA GLN A 82 4.61 26.17 -10.09
C GLN A 82 6.05 25.66 -9.86
N ALA A 83 6.22 24.37 -9.62
CA ALA A 83 7.53 23.73 -9.44
C ALA A 83 8.42 23.89 -10.69
N ARG A 84 7.82 23.75 -11.87
CA ARG A 84 8.53 23.97 -13.14
C ARG A 84 9.01 25.40 -13.30
N ALA A 85 8.17 26.38 -12.94
CA ALA A 85 8.55 27.79 -12.98
C ALA A 85 9.66 28.10 -11.97
N TYR A 86 9.55 27.53 -10.77
CA TYR A 86 10.55 27.62 -9.70
C TYR A 86 11.90 27.05 -10.15
N ASP A 87 11.95 25.82 -10.67
CA ASP A 87 13.19 25.17 -11.08
C ASP A 87 13.90 25.93 -12.20
N LYS A 88 13.14 26.47 -13.16
CA LYS A 88 13.68 27.30 -14.25
C LYS A 88 14.27 28.60 -13.73
N ARG A 89 13.56 29.26 -12.81
CA ARG A 89 13.98 30.55 -12.27
C ARG A 89 15.23 30.45 -11.42
N TYR A 90 15.28 29.47 -10.53
CA TYR A 90 16.36 29.31 -9.56
C TYR A 90 17.43 28.29 -10.01
N LYS A 91 17.35 27.82 -11.27
CA LYS A 91 18.29 26.87 -11.89
C LYS A 91 18.48 25.60 -11.05
N ARG A 92 17.39 25.04 -10.53
CA ARG A 92 17.38 23.86 -9.64
C ARG A 92 17.28 22.52 -10.39
N GLU A 93 17.49 22.53 -11.71
CA GLU A 93 17.63 21.30 -12.53
C GLU A 93 16.52 20.24 -12.33
N GLY A 94 15.29 20.68 -12.04
CA GLY A 94 14.15 19.80 -11.84
C GLY A 94 13.97 19.25 -10.42
N GLU A 95 14.74 19.71 -9.42
CA GLU A 95 14.66 19.25 -8.02
C GLU A 95 13.24 19.38 -7.46
N LYS A 96 12.61 20.54 -7.61
CA LYS A 96 11.26 20.78 -7.10
C LYS A 96 10.21 20.01 -7.88
N CYS A 97 10.40 19.85 -9.19
CA CYS A 97 9.57 18.95 -10.00
C CYS A 97 9.62 17.51 -9.51
N MET A 98 10.81 17.00 -9.17
CA MET A 98 10.97 15.63 -8.66
C MET A 98 10.26 15.42 -7.32
N GLU A 99 10.28 16.42 -6.44
CA GLU A 99 9.52 16.40 -5.18
C GLU A 99 8.01 16.30 -5.46
N VAL A 100 7.46 17.15 -6.33
CA VAL A 100 6.04 17.08 -6.71
C VAL A 100 5.69 15.74 -7.37
N ALA A 101 6.58 15.20 -8.22
CA ALA A 101 6.36 13.92 -8.89
C ALA A 101 6.25 12.76 -7.91
N GLN A 102 7.12 12.73 -6.88
CA GLN A 102 7.07 11.72 -5.84
C GLN A 102 5.79 11.81 -5.03
N VAL A 103 5.40 13.02 -4.59
CA VAL A 103 4.17 13.20 -3.80
C VAL A 103 2.91 12.85 -4.62
N ALA A 104 2.90 13.20 -5.92
CA ALA A 104 1.82 12.81 -6.82
C ALA A 104 1.72 11.28 -6.99
N LEU A 105 2.86 10.61 -7.12
CA LEU A 105 2.94 9.14 -7.20
C LEU A 105 2.42 8.50 -5.90
N ASP A 106 2.85 9.00 -4.74
CA ASP A 106 2.43 8.52 -3.41
C ASP A 106 0.92 8.75 -3.16
N ASN A 107 0.33 9.75 -3.82
CA ASN A 107 -1.11 10.04 -3.78
C ASN A 107 -1.89 9.42 -4.96
N GLU A 108 -1.28 8.49 -5.69
CA GLU A 108 -1.91 7.74 -6.79
C GLU A 108 -2.33 8.59 -8.01
N ASP A 109 -1.87 9.85 -8.12
CA ASP A 109 -1.99 10.65 -9.35
C ASP A 109 -0.88 10.28 -10.34
N PHE A 110 -1.01 9.06 -10.88
CA PHE A 110 -0.05 8.50 -11.83
C PHE A 110 0.08 9.32 -13.11
N ALA A 111 -1.00 9.97 -13.55
CA ALA A 111 -1.02 10.76 -14.77
C ALA A 111 -0.13 12.00 -14.64
N THR A 112 -0.28 12.73 -13.53
CA THR A 112 0.58 13.88 -13.23
C THR A 112 2.01 13.41 -12.97
N ALA A 113 2.24 12.44 -12.09
CA ALA A 113 3.58 11.93 -11.78
C ALA A 113 4.37 11.54 -13.04
N ALA A 114 3.76 10.75 -13.94
CA ALA A 114 4.38 10.35 -15.19
C ALA A 114 4.71 11.54 -16.11
N LYS A 115 3.84 12.57 -16.15
CA LYS A 115 4.08 13.79 -16.91
C LYS A 115 5.28 14.55 -16.37
N ILE A 116 5.42 14.65 -15.05
CA ILE A 116 6.55 15.37 -14.42
C ILE A 116 7.86 14.62 -14.65
N TYR A 117 7.91 13.31 -14.39
CA TYR A 117 9.11 12.52 -14.60
C TYR A 117 9.58 12.56 -16.07
N ARG A 118 8.64 12.49 -17.02
CA ARG A 118 8.95 12.64 -18.45
C ARG A 118 9.50 14.03 -18.79
N TYR A 119 8.96 15.08 -18.17
CA TYR A 119 9.46 16.44 -18.33
C TYR A 119 10.91 16.55 -17.83
N VAL A 120 11.19 16.09 -16.60
CA VAL A 120 12.54 16.18 -16.02
C VAL A 120 13.56 15.39 -16.84
N ALA A 121 13.21 14.16 -17.23
CA ALA A 121 14.09 13.32 -18.05
C ALA A 121 14.40 13.93 -19.42
N ARG A 122 13.47 14.72 -20.00
CA ARG A 122 13.66 15.37 -21.30
C ARG A 122 14.46 16.66 -21.23
N GLU A 123 14.15 17.51 -20.25
CA GLU A 123 14.72 18.87 -20.18
C GLU A 123 16.07 18.93 -19.46
N TYR A 124 16.35 17.97 -18.57
CA TYR A 124 17.59 17.94 -17.78
C TYR A 124 18.39 16.66 -18.04
N PRO A 125 18.78 16.34 -19.29
CA PRO A 125 19.64 15.20 -19.57
C PRO A 125 21.02 15.42 -18.93
N GLY A 126 21.57 14.37 -18.31
CA GLY A 126 22.92 14.38 -17.73
C GLY A 126 23.04 15.00 -16.33
N THR A 127 21.95 15.50 -15.74
CA THR A 127 21.93 15.93 -14.33
C THR A 127 21.72 14.74 -13.39
N SER A 128 21.91 14.94 -12.09
CA SER A 128 21.63 13.92 -11.07
C SER A 128 20.16 13.45 -11.09
N ASN A 129 19.24 14.35 -11.45
CA ASN A 129 17.80 14.07 -11.52
C ASN A 129 17.39 13.24 -12.74
N TYR A 130 18.22 13.17 -13.79
CA TYR A 130 17.89 12.43 -15.02
C TYR A 130 17.59 10.95 -14.77
N LEU A 131 18.49 10.26 -14.05
CA LEU A 131 18.34 8.83 -13.76
C LEU A 131 17.17 8.57 -12.81
N MET A 132 17.03 9.43 -11.80
CA MET A 132 15.92 9.36 -10.84
C MET A 132 14.58 9.55 -11.55
N ALA A 133 14.49 10.49 -12.50
CA ALA A 133 13.27 10.73 -13.28
C ALA A 133 12.91 9.55 -14.18
N ARG A 134 13.91 8.94 -14.85
CA ARG A 134 13.67 7.74 -15.66
C ARG A 134 13.19 6.56 -14.83
N LEU A 135 13.83 6.29 -13.69
CA LEU A 135 13.38 5.25 -12.78
C LEU A 135 11.97 5.56 -12.20
N GLY A 136 11.72 6.82 -11.84
CA GLY A 136 10.42 7.30 -11.37
C GLY A 136 9.30 7.08 -12.39
N LEU A 137 9.57 7.26 -13.68
CA LEU A 137 8.62 6.96 -14.75
C LEU A 137 8.30 5.45 -14.82
N ILE A 138 9.31 4.59 -14.69
CA ILE A 138 9.12 3.13 -14.66
C ILE A 138 8.30 2.72 -13.42
N ARG A 139 8.66 3.24 -12.24
CA ARG A 139 7.94 3.02 -10.97
C ARG A 139 6.49 3.52 -11.02
N THR A 140 6.23 4.62 -11.73
CA THR A 140 4.86 5.13 -11.92
C THR A 140 4.02 4.16 -12.75
N ARG A 141 4.59 3.61 -13.83
CA ARG A 141 3.92 2.59 -14.65
C ARG A 141 3.68 1.31 -13.87
N GLU A 142 4.65 0.89 -13.06
CA GLU A 142 4.49 -0.23 -12.13
C GLU A 142 3.31 -0.01 -11.18
N ALA A 143 3.27 1.13 -10.49
CA ALA A 143 2.19 1.46 -9.56
C ALA A 143 0.81 1.49 -10.25
N GLN A 144 0.75 2.04 -11.48
CA GLN A 144 -0.48 2.05 -12.27
C GLN A 144 -0.95 0.65 -12.66
N ILE A 145 -0.03 -0.25 -13.04
CA ILE A 145 -0.34 -1.65 -13.36
C ILE A 145 -0.87 -2.38 -12.12
N ARG A 146 -0.26 -2.16 -10.95
CA ARG A 146 -0.68 -2.81 -9.69
C ARG A 146 -2.08 -2.39 -9.21
N LYS A 147 -2.57 -1.23 -9.59
CA LYS A 147 -3.90 -0.72 -9.18
C LYS A 147 -5.05 -1.14 -10.09
N ARG A 148 -4.75 -1.61 -11.31
CA ARG A 148 -5.77 -2.02 -12.28
C ARG A 148 -5.97 -3.53 -12.21
N TYR A 149 -7.20 -3.93 -11.91
CA TYR A 149 -7.60 -5.35 -11.86
C TYR A 149 -8.50 -5.70 -13.05
N PRO A 150 -8.30 -6.87 -13.67
CA PRO A 150 -7.18 -7.80 -13.46
C PRO A 150 -5.86 -7.24 -13.99
N VAL A 151 -4.74 -7.67 -13.41
CA VAL A 151 -3.40 -7.24 -13.85
C VAL A 151 -3.09 -7.87 -15.22
N ASN A 152 -2.68 -7.05 -16.19
CA ASN A 152 -2.35 -7.50 -17.54
C ASN A 152 -0.88 -7.97 -17.62
N THR A 153 -0.68 -9.27 -17.87
CA THR A 153 0.65 -9.91 -17.93
C THR A 153 1.55 -9.36 -19.03
N ASP A 154 1.02 -8.98 -20.21
CA ASP A 154 1.82 -8.40 -21.30
C ASP A 154 2.39 -7.03 -20.92
N SER A 155 1.60 -6.24 -20.17
CA SER A 155 2.01 -4.96 -19.63
C SER A 155 3.12 -5.14 -18.59
N VAL A 156 3.04 -6.18 -17.76
CA VAL A 156 4.10 -6.56 -16.81
C VAL A 156 5.37 -6.98 -17.56
N ARG A 157 5.26 -7.78 -18.63
CA ARG A 157 6.43 -8.20 -19.42
C ARG A 157 7.13 -7.01 -20.08
N THR A 158 6.35 -6.06 -20.59
CA THR A 158 6.89 -4.79 -21.12
C THR A 158 7.62 -4.00 -20.04
N LEU A 159 7.05 -3.92 -18.82
CA LEU A 159 7.65 -3.23 -17.68
C LEU A 159 8.97 -3.90 -17.23
N VAL A 160 9.03 -5.23 -17.25
CA VAL A 160 10.26 -5.98 -16.96
C VAL A 160 11.36 -5.62 -17.96
N GLU A 161 11.05 -5.54 -19.27
CA GLU A 161 12.03 -5.14 -20.27
C GLU A 161 12.46 -3.66 -20.13
N ASP A 162 11.56 -2.76 -19.70
CA ASP A 162 11.90 -1.37 -19.36
C ASP A 162 12.91 -1.32 -18.20
N TYR A 163 12.69 -2.11 -17.14
CA TYR A 163 13.61 -2.23 -16.01
C TYR A 163 14.97 -2.80 -16.43
N LYS A 164 14.95 -3.90 -17.18
CA LYS A 164 16.17 -4.55 -17.71
C LYS A 164 17.00 -3.59 -18.57
N SER A 165 16.35 -2.83 -19.46
CA SER A 165 17.02 -1.83 -20.29
C SER A 165 17.66 -0.72 -19.46
N PHE A 166 16.97 -0.26 -18.41
CA PHE A 166 17.51 0.73 -17.48
C PHE A 166 18.74 0.20 -16.73
N ILE A 167 18.67 -1.04 -16.22
CA ILE A 167 19.75 -1.69 -15.48
C ILE A 167 20.98 -1.91 -16.37
N GLN A 168 20.79 -2.40 -17.60
CA GLN A 168 21.88 -2.65 -18.54
C GLN A 168 22.66 -1.38 -18.92
N GLN A 169 21.97 -0.24 -18.97
CA GLN A 169 22.60 1.04 -19.28
C GLN A 169 23.46 1.59 -18.13
N TYR A 170 23.14 1.23 -16.88
CA TYR A 170 23.85 1.73 -15.69
C TYR A 170 24.09 0.62 -14.64
N PRO A 171 24.80 -0.47 -14.97
CA PRO A 171 24.78 -1.72 -14.20
C PRO A 171 25.25 -1.59 -12.74
N ASP A 172 26.14 -0.64 -12.46
CA ASP A 172 26.73 -0.39 -11.14
C ASP A 172 26.09 0.78 -10.38
N ASN A 173 25.13 1.49 -10.99
CA ASN A 173 24.49 2.63 -10.35
C ASN A 173 23.52 2.17 -9.25
N ALA A 174 23.47 2.87 -8.12
CA ALA A 174 22.58 2.54 -7.01
C ALA A 174 21.10 2.41 -7.43
N TYR A 175 20.61 3.26 -8.34
CA TYR A 175 19.25 3.19 -8.87
C TYR A 175 19.00 1.91 -9.67
N SER A 176 20.01 1.41 -10.39
CA SER A 176 19.92 0.15 -11.13
C SER A 176 19.92 -1.06 -10.21
N LEU A 177 20.66 -0.99 -9.10
CA LEU A 177 20.64 -2.04 -8.08
C LEU A 177 19.26 -2.12 -7.41
N GLU A 178 18.63 -0.97 -7.11
CA GLU A 178 17.23 -0.93 -6.63
C GLU A 178 16.22 -1.39 -7.69
N ALA A 179 16.44 -1.03 -8.95
CA ALA A 179 15.62 -1.46 -10.08
C ALA A 179 15.66 -2.99 -10.25
N ARG A 180 16.82 -3.63 -10.07
CA ARG A 180 16.97 -5.09 -10.15
C ARG A 180 16.10 -5.81 -9.12
N ARG A 181 16.01 -5.27 -7.90
CA ARG A 181 15.10 -5.77 -6.86
C ARG A 181 13.63 -5.72 -7.33
N SER A 182 13.20 -4.57 -7.86
CA SER A 182 11.83 -4.38 -8.36
C SER A 182 11.52 -5.29 -9.54
N GLN A 183 12.49 -5.48 -10.46
CA GLN A 183 12.40 -6.42 -11.56
C GLN A 183 12.18 -7.86 -11.08
N ALA A 184 12.95 -8.32 -10.08
CA ALA A 184 12.79 -9.64 -9.51
C ALA A 184 11.40 -9.85 -8.89
N THR A 185 10.87 -8.85 -8.17
CA THR A 185 9.50 -8.90 -7.64
C THR A 185 8.47 -9.06 -8.76
N LEU A 186 8.65 -8.40 -9.90
CA LEU A 186 7.73 -8.53 -11.04
C LEU A 186 7.75 -9.94 -11.64
N HIS A 187 8.93 -10.53 -11.82
CA HIS A 187 9.08 -11.91 -12.27
C HIS A 187 8.34 -12.88 -11.34
N ALA A 188 8.61 -12.81 -10.03
CA ALA A 188 8.01 -13.74 -9.07
C ALA A 188 6.50 -13.56 -8.90
N MET A 189 6.05 -12.32 -8.65
CA MET A 189 4.69 -12.06 -8.17
C MET A 189 3.65 -11.96 -9.29
N TYR A 190 4.06 -11.65 -10.53
CA TYR A 190 3.13 -11.37 -11.63
C TYR A 190 3.35 -12.22 -12.87
N LEU A 191 4.57 -12.72 -13.10
CA LEU A 191 4.88 -13.59 -14.24
C LEU A 191 5.01 -15.06 -13.87
N ASP A 192 4.96 -15.39 -12.57
CA ASP A 192 5.19 -16.73 -12.02
C ASP A 192 6.61 -17.28 -12.28
N GLU A 193 7.55 -16.40 -12.66
CA GLU A 193 8.93 -16.70 -13.04
C GLU A 193 9.86 -16.66 -11.80
N LYS A 194 9.58 -17.52 -10.81
CA LYS A 194 10.24 -17.50 -9.47
C LYS A 194 11.75 -17.76 -9.53
N ASP A 195 12.20 -18.70 -10.36
CA ASP A 195 13.63 -19.04 -10.45
C ASP A 195 14.46 -17.89 -11.03
N GLU A 196 13.91 -17.15 -12.00
CA GLU A 196 14.57 -15.95 -12.54
C GLU A 196 14.63 -14.83 -11.49
N ALA A 197 13.57 -14.66 -10.70
CA ALA A 197 13.58 -13.71 -9.59
C ALA A 197 14.64 -14.04 -8.53
N ILE A 198 14.77 -15.33 -8.16
CA ILE A 198 15.81 -15.81 -7.25
C ILE A 198 17.20 -15.47 -7.79
N ARG A 199 17.48 -15.81 -9.06
CA ARG A 199 18.76 -15.52 -9.72
C ARG A 199 19.12 -14.03 -9.64
N LEU A 200 18.17 -13.14 -9.97
CA LEU A 200 18.37 -11.69 -9.94
C LEU A 200 18.68 -11.16 -8.53
N LEU A 201 18.02 -11.69 -7.50
CA LEU A 201 18.25 -11.28 -6.12
C LEU A 201 19.55 -11.84 -5.55
N GLU A 202 19.92 -13.08 -5.88
CA GLU A 202 21.20 -13.66 -5.49
C GLU A 202 22.38 -12.87 -6.07
N GLU A 203 22.30 -12.47 -7.35
CA GLU A 203 23.27 -11.57 -7.98
C GLU A 203 23.37 -10.22 -7.26
N LEU A 204 22.23 -9.64 -6.86
CA LEU A 204 22.20 -8.39 -6.09
C LEU A 204 22.81 -8.54 -4.69
N ILE A 205 22.55 -9.67 -4.02
CA ILE A 205 23.08 -9.99 -2.68
C ILE A 205 24.58 -10.25 -2.75
N ALA A 206 25.10 -10.83 -3.83
CA ALA A 206 26.53 -11.06 -4.03
C ALA A 206 27.29 -9.77 -4.40
N ASN A 207 26.63 -8.77 -4.96
CA ASN A 207 27.27 -7.54 -5.42
C ASN A 207 27.76 -6.65 -4.25
N THR A 208 29.07 -6.47 -4.15
CA THR A 208 29.71 -5.66 -3.09
C THR A 208 29.51 -4.16 -3.24
N LYS A 209 29.10 -3.66 -4.41
CA LYS A 209 28.71 -2.26 -4.62
C LYS A 209 27.33 -1.95 -4.04
N ALA A 210 26.49 -2.96 -3.81
CA ALA A 210 25.22 -2.78 -3.14
C ALA A 210 25.45 -2.53 -1.65
N THR A 211 24.75 -1.53 -1.10
CA THR A 211 24.82 -1.23 0.33
C THR A 211 24.35 -2.41 1.16
N LEU A 212 24.84 -2.54 2.39
CA LEU A 212 24.37 -3.60 3.31
C LEU A 212 22.85 -3.57 3.48
N TYR A 213 22.26 -2.38 3.53
CA TYR A 213 20.82 -2.19 3.62
C TYR A 213 20.08 -2.72 2.38
N LEU A 214 20.54 -2.41 1.16
CA LEU A 214 19.94 -2.92 -0.08
C LEU A 214 20.08 -4.44 -0.19
N ARG A 215 21.24 -4.99 0.16
CA ARG A 215 21.46 -6.45 0.20
C ARG A 215 20.55 -7.13 1.23
N SER A 216 20.29 -6.48 2.36
CA SER A 216 19.35 -6.98 3.38
C SER A 216 17.90 -6.95 2.88
N LYS A 217 17.50 -5.89 2.15
CA LYS A 217 16.19 -5.84 1.48
C LYS A 217 16.03 -6.95 0.46
N ALA A 218 17.04 -7.16 -0.38
CA ALA A 218 17.05 -8.25 -1.36
C ALA A 218 16.94 -9.63 -0.70
N LYS A 219 17.55 -9.83 0.48
CA LYS A 219 17.39 -11.07 1.27
C LYS A 219 15.96 -11.27 1.79
N LEU A 220 15.26 -10.21 2.21
CA LEU A 220 13.85 -10.33 2.60
C LEU A 220 12.99 -10.71 1.40
N ASP A 221 13.14 -10.02 0.28
CA ASP A 221 12.40 -10.36 -0.94
C ASP A 221 12.70 -11.79 -1.41
N LEU A 222 13.95 -12.25 -1.27
CA LEU A 222 14.33 -13.62 -1.59
C LEU A 222 13.63 -14.61 -0.66
N GLY A 223 13.55 -14.30 0.64
CA GLY A 223 12.76 -15.09 1.59
C GLY A 223 11.27 -15.14 1.24
N ASP A 224 10.70 -14.02 0.77
CA ASP A 224 9.31 -13.96 0.32
C ASP A 224 9.09 -14.86 -0.90
N ILE A 225 10.04 -14.86 -1.85
CA ILE A 225 9.98 -15.70 -3.04
C ILE A 225 10.15 -17.18 -2.71
N TYR A 226 11.00 -17.54 -1.75
CA TYR A 226 11.08 -18.92 -1.26
C TYR A 226 9.76 -19.36 -0.61
N LEU A 227 9.08 -18.48 0.12
CA LEU A 227 7.78 -18.79 0.70
C LEU A 227 6.72 -18.99 -0.38
N LEU A 228 6.73 -18.14 -1.41
CA LEU A 228 5.91 -18.25 -2.62
C LEU A 228 6.19 -19.57 -3.37
N LYS A 229 7.43 -20.07 -3.35
CA LYS A 229 7.85 -21.35 -3.94
C LYS A 229 7.47 -22.57 -3.09
N GLY A 230 7.05 -22.37 -1.83
CA GLY A 230 6.74 -23.46 -0.90
C GLY A 230 7.93 -23.96 -0.10
N GLU A 231 8.98 -23.16 0.04
CA GLU A 231 10.24 -23.48 0.73
C GLU A 231 10.42 -22.62 2.01
N PRO A 232 9.54 -22.76 3.03
CA PRO A 232 9.49 -21.83 4.17
C PRO A 232 10.72 -21.89 5.09
N TRP A 233 11.50 -22.97 5.04
CA TRP A 233 12.73 -23.09 5.82
C TRP A 233 13.80 -22.12 5.33
N GLU A 234 13.93 -21.96 4.01
CA GLU A 234 14.82 -20.96 3.40
C GLU A 234 14.35 -19.54 3.74
N SER A 235 13.04 -19.30 3.72
CA SER A 235 12.44 -18.02 4.14
C SER A 235 12.78 -17.67 5.58
N THR A 236 12.54 -18.59 6.54
CA THR A 236 12.84 -18.36 7.96
C THR A 236 14.33 -18.06 8.16
N LEU A 237 15.22 -18.78 7.48
CA LEU A 237 16.65 -18.56 7.56
C LEU A 237 17.03 -17.14 7.10
N LEU A 238 16.54 -16.71 5.93
CA LEU A 238 16.85 -15.40 5.37
C LEU A 238 16.31 -14.25 6.23
N TYR A 239 15.07 -14.36 6.71
CA TYR A 239 14.48 -13.38 7.63
C TYR A 239 15.30 -13.27 8.92
N SER A 240 15.69 -14.40 9.51
CA SER A 240 16.48 -14.43 10.75
C SER A 240 17.88 -13.82 10.55
N GLN A 241 18.49 -14.02 9.38
CA GLN A 241 19.75 -13.35 9.03
C GLN A 241 19.57 -11.83 8.95
N VAL A 242 18.50 -11.35 8.31
CA VAL A 242 18.24 -9.91 8.19
C VAL A 242 17.93 -9.30 9.54
N GLU A 243 17.08 -9.93 10.36
CA GLU A 243 16.79 -9.49 11.73
C GLU A 243 18.08 -9.31 12.53
N LYS A 244 19.01 -10.28 12.46
CA LYS A 244 20.29 -10.22 13.18
C LYS A 244 21.23 -9.12 12.66
N ILE A 245 21.23 -8.85 11.36
CA ILE A 245 22.08 -7.84 10.71
C ILE A 245 21.53 -6.42 10.93
N GLN A 246 20.21 -6.27 10.98
CA GLN A 246 19.49 -4.98 10.96
C GLN A 246 18.71 -4.71 12.26
N LYS A 247 19.19 -5.18 13.42
CA LYS A 247 18.45 -5.22 14.71
C LYS A 247 17.74 -3.92 15.10
N GLU A 248 18.41 -2.79 14.92
CA GLU A 248 17.92 -1.45 15.33
C GLU A 248 17.33 -0.65 14.16
N ASN A 249 17.16 -1.29 13.01
CA ASN A 249 16.62 -0.66 11.81
C ASN A 249 15.18 -1.17 11.58
N PRO A 250 14.26 -0.33 11.07
CA PRO A 250 12.94 -0.77 10.61
C PRO A 250 12.95 -2.08 9.79
N LEU A 251 13.99 -2.30 8.99
CA LEU A 251 14.15 -3.52 8.19
C LEU A 251 14.32 -4.80 9.03
N GLY A 252 14.95 -4.71 10.20
CA GLY A 252 15.07 -5.85 11.12
C GLY A 252 13.73 -6.19 11.77
N TYR A 253 12.93 -5.18 12.12
CA TYR A 253 11.56 -5.38 12.63
C TYR A 253 10.64 -5.97 11.56
N GLU A 254 10.78 -5.55 10.30
CA GLU A 254 10.06 -6.14 9.17
C GLU A 254 10.41 -7.64 9.03
N ALA A 255 11.70 -7.97 9.12
CA ALA A 255 12.16 -9.37 9.10
C ALA A 255 11.54 -10.20 10.23
N LYS A 256 11.48 -9.63 11.44
CA LYS A 256 10.85 -10.27 12.61
C LYS A 256 9.35 -10.45 12.43
N LEU A 257 8.65 -9.47 11.86
CA LEU A 257 7.23 -9.58 11.52
C LEU A 257 6.99 -10.70 10.49
N LYS A 258 7.85 -10.81 9.47
CA LYS A 258 7.78 -11.91 8.49
C LYS A 258 8.02 -13.28 9.14
N ASN A 259 8.95 -13.38 10.09
CA ASN A 259 9.12 -14.59 10.91
C ASN A 259 7.89 -14.90 11.76
N ALA A 260 7.26 -13.90 12.38
CA ALA A 260 6.01 -14.08 13.13
C ALA A 260 4.88 -14.61 12.23
N LYS A 261 4.76 -14.07 11.00
CA LYS A 261 3.82 -14.55 9.97
C LYS A 261 4.11 -16.01 9.56
N LEU A 262 5.38 -16.40 9.45
CA LEU A 262 5.73 -17.82 9.22
C LEU A 262 5.29 -18.72 10.36
N SER A 263 5.47 -18.31 11.62
CA SER A 263 4.97 -19.05 12.79
C SER A 263 3.44 -19.13 12.80
N TYR A 264 2.77 -18.06 12.39
CA TYR A 264 1.32 -18.04 12.21
C TYR A 264 0.86 -19.06 11.14
N PHE A 265 1.49 -19.09 9.96
CA PHE A 265 1.20 -20.10 8.94
C PHE A 265 1.51 -21.53 9.43
N LYS A 266 2.45 -21.69 10.36
CA LYS A 266 2.72 -22.95 11.06
C LYS A 266 1.63 -23.41 12.02
N GLY A 267 0.68 -22.53 12.35
CA GLY A 267 -0.23 -22.73 13.47
C GLY A 267 0.49 -22.69 14.82
N ASP A 268 1.73 -22.20 14.86
CA ASP A 268 2.50 -21.97 16.09
C ASP A 268 2.16 -20.57 16.62
N PHE A 269 0.91 -20.43 17.04
CA PHE A 269 0.34 -19.14 17.43
C PHE A 269 0.99 -18.55 18.68
N MET A 270 1.50 -19.40 19.58
CA MET A 270 2.22 -18.95 20.77
C MET A 270 3.53 -18.26 20.37
N LEU A 271 4.34 -18.91 19.53
CA LEU A 271 5.58 -18.31 19.03
C LEU A 271 5.31 -17.07 18.17
N ALA A 272 4.24 -17.08 17.36
CA ALA A 272 3.82 -15.89 16.63
C ALA A 272 3.50 -14.73 17.58
N GLN A 273 2.74 -14.97 18.66
CA GLN A 273 2.41 -13.96 19.66
C GLN A 273 3.65 -13.37 20.35
N GLU A 274 4.63 -14.21 20.72
CA GLU A 274 5.87 -13.74 21.34
C GLU A 274 6.60 -12.71 20.46
N HIS A 275 6.69 -12.97 19.15
CA HIS A 275 7.26 -12.02 18.22
C HIS A 275 6.41 -10.75 18.07
N LEU A 276 5.08 -10.89 17.99
CA LEU A 276 4.16 -9.77 17.79
C LEU A 276 4.10 -8.83 18.98
N ASP A 277 4.13 -9.36 20.21
CA ASP A 277 4.12 -8.53 21.42
C ASP A 277 5.38 -7.64 21.52
N ILE A 278 6.54 -8.12 21.08
CA ILE A 278 7.76 -7.29 20.96
C ILE A 278 7.56 -6.18 19.92
N LEU A 279 6.98 -6.51 18.76
CA LEU A 279 6.83 -5.57 17.66
C LEU A 279 5.85 -4.43 17.98
N LYS A 280 4.89 -4.66 18.86
CA LYS A 280 3.91 -3.67 19.30
C LYS A 280 4.51 -2.56 20.17
N GLU A 281 5.58 -2.86 20.92
CA GLU A 281 6.15 -1.93 21.90
C GLU A 281 7.32 -1.11 21.35
N ALA A 282 8.05 -1.62 20.35
CA ALA A 282 9.37 -1.11 19.99
C ALA A 282 9.64 -1.00 18.48
N THR A 283 8.65 -0.57 17.68
CA THR A 283 8.81 -0.45 16.22
C THR A 283 8.15 0.80 15.62
N THR A 284 8.25 0.94 14.30
CA THR A 284 7.51 1.95 13.54
C THR A 284 6.01 1.75 13.69
N ARG A 285 5.22 2.82 13.60
CA ARG A 285 3.76 2.77 13.70
C ARG A 285 3.14 1.75 12.73
N GLU A 286 3.65 1.68 11.50
CA GLU A 286 3.15 0.78 10.47
C GLU A 286 3.34 -0.69 10.87
N ILE A 287 4.57 -1.07 11.26
CA ILE A 287 4.89 -2.42 11.74
C ILE A 287 4.11 -2.76 13.02
N ALA A 288 3.98 -1.81 13.95
CA ALA A 288 3.22 -1.99 15.16
C ALA A 288 1.74 -2.26 14.85
N ASN A 289 1.13 -1.53 13.90
CA ASN A 289 -0.24 -1.77 13.46
C ASN A 289 -0.40 -3.17 12.85
N ASP A 290 0.45 -3.54 11.88
CA ASP A 290 0.43 -4.88 11.27
C ASP A 290 0.56 -6.00 12.32
N ALA A 291 1.41 -5.77 13.33
CA ALA A 291 1.62 -6.70 14.42
C ALA A 291 0.41 -6.76 15.36
N MET A 292 -0.26 -5.63 15.63
CA MET A 292 -1.49 -5.57 16.42
C MET A 292 -2.61 -6.33 15.72
N ASP A 293 -2.80 -6.12 14.41
CA ASP A 293 -3.88 -6.75 13.64
C ASP A 293 -3.75 -8.27 13.69
N LEU A 294 -2.55 -8.80 13.41
CA LEU A 294 -2.31 -10.25 13.48
C LEU A 294 -2.39 -10.77 14.93
N SER A 295 -1.89 -10.01 15.91
CA SER A 295 -1.96 -10.39 17.33
C SER A 295 -3.42 -10.47 17.80
N MET A 296 -4.26 -9.52 17.40
CA MET A 296 -5.68 -9.46 17.74
C MET A 296 -6.44 -10.63 17.12
N ARG A 297 -6.28 -10.85 15.81
CA ARG A 297 -6.89 -12.00 15.12
C ARG A 297 -6.56 -13.32 15.80
N ILE A 298 -5.28 -13.54 16.11
CA ILE A 298 -4.86 -14.75 16.81
C ILE A 298 -5.54 -14.84 18.19
N LYS A 299 -5.51 -13.76 19.00
CA LYS A 299 -6.09 -13.76 20.36
C LYS A 299 -7.59 -14.04 20.36
N GLU A 300 -8.34 -13.40 19.46
CA GLU A 300 -9.80 -13.56 19.37
C GLU A 300 -10.19 -14.98 18.97
N ASN A 301 -9.43 -15.59 18.06
CA ASN A 301 -9.74 -16.91 17.53
C ASN A 301 -9.22 -18.07 18.37
N ILE A 302 -8.21 -17.87 19.22
CA ILE A 302 -7.75 -18.92 20.17
C ILE A 302 -8.41 -18.82 21.55
N ALA A 303 -9.10 -17.71 21.86
CA ALA A 303 -9.73 -17.51 23.17
C ALA A 303 -10.80 -18.57 23.48
N PHE A 304 -11.58 -18.97 22.47
CA PHE A 304 -12.66 -19.95 22.58
C PHE A 304 -12.34 -21.29 21.91
N ASP A 305 -11.33 -21.33 21.03
CA ASP A 305 -10.79 -22.53 20.39
C ASP A 305 -9.31 -22.69 20.76
N SER A 306 -9.02 -23.36 21.88
CA SER A 306 -7.65 -23.54 22.37
C SER A 306 -6.78 -24.40 21.44
N ALA A 307 -7.39 -25.21 20.57
CA ALA A 307 -6.67 -25.96 19.54
C ALA A 307 -6.37 -25.11 18.30
N GLY A 308 -7.09 -23.99 18.13
CA GLY A 308 -6.99 -23.06 17.01
C GLY A 308 -7.25 -23.74 15.67
N GLU A 309 -8.17 -24.71 15.61
CA GLU A 309 -8.46 -25.47 14.39
C GLU A 309 -8.97 -24.56 13.27
N ALA A 310 -9.91 -23.67 13.57
CA ALA A 310 -10.43 -22.71 12.58
C ALA A 310 -9.35 -21.74 12.10
N LEU A 311 -8.53 -21.22 13.02
CA LEU A 311 -7.44 -20.30 12.69
C LEU A 311 -6.35 -20.97 11.85
N LYS A 312 -6.07 -22.25 12.09
CA LYS A 312 -5.12 -23.03 11.26
C LYS A 312 -5.62 -23.21 9.83
N GLU A 313 -6.91 -23.51 9.66
CA GLU A 313 -7.52 -23.61 8.32
C GLU A 313 -7.47 -22.25 7.61
N TYR A 314 -7.81 -21.17 8.30
CA TYR A 314 -7.71 -19.81 7.75
C TYR A 314 -6.26 -19.43 7.39
N ALA A 315 -5.29 -19.68 8.26
CA ALA A 315 -3.88 -19.42 8.00
C ALA A 315 -3.36 -20.23 6.79
N ALA A 316 -3.82 -21.47 6.61
CA ALA A 316 -3.49 -22.28 5.44
C ALA A 316 -4.09 -21.70 4.14
N ILE A 317 -5.31 -21.17 4.19
CA ILE A 317 -5.92 -20.44 3.07
C ILE A 317 -5.09 -19.19 2.73
N GLU A 318 -4.74 -18.38 3.73
CA GLU A 318 -3.89 -17.20 3.53
C GLU A 318 -2.53 -17.56 2.92
N LEU A 319 -1.94 -18.69 3.32
CA LEU A 319 -0.70 -19.17 2.71
C LEU A 319 -0.88 -19.57 1.25
N LEU A 320 -1.95 -20.28 0.88
CA LEU A 320 -2.22 -20.62 -0.52
C LEU A 320 -2.32 -19.35 -1.38
N LEU A 321 -2.96 -18.31 -0.85
CA LEU A 321 -3.02 -17.01 -1.52
C LEU A 321 -1.65 -16.34 -1.63
N TYR A 322 -0.85 -16.41 -0.55
CA TYR A 322 0.53 -15.93 -0.59
C TYR A 322 1.34 -16.68 -1.66
N GLN A 323 1.08 -17.98 -1.86
CA GLN A 323 1.69 -18.83 -2.88
C GLN A 323 1.13 -18.62 -4.30
N ASN A 324 0.23 -17.64 -4.49
CA ASN A 324 -0.49 -17.38 -5.74
C ASN A 324 -1.34 -18.58 -6.23
N LYS A 325 -1.71 -19.49 -5.33
CA LYS A 325 -2.57 -20.65 -5.61
C LYS A 325 -4.03 -20.31 -5.39
N ILE A 326 -4.52 -19.35 -6.18
CA ILE A 326 -5.84 -18.73 -5.98
C ILE A 326 -6.99 -19.74 -6.06
N ASP A 327 -6.97 -20.66 -7.03
CA ASP A 327 -8.05 -21.62 -7.21
C ASP A 327 -8.07 -22.67 -6.09
N GLU A 328 -6.90 -23.10 -5.60
CA GLU A 328 -6.79 -23.98 -4.43
C GLU A 328 -7.31 -23.29 -3.17
N ALA A 329 -6.98 -22.00 -2.98
CA ALA A 329 -7.46 -21.21 -1.87
C ALA A 329 -8.99 -21.06 -1.90
N LEU A 330 -9.58 -20.76 -3.07
CA LEU A 330 -11.04 -20.67 -3.22
C LEU A 330 -11.74 -22.00 -2.90
N ALA A 331 -11.18 -23.12 -3.36
CA ALA A 331 -11.71 -24.45 -3.03
C ALA A 331 -11.60 -24.76 -1.53
N ALA A 332 -10.49 -24.37 -0.89
CA ALA A 332 -10.30 -24.50 0.54
C ALA A 332 -11.30 -23.64 1.34
N MET A 333 -11.59 -22.40 0.90
CA MET A 333 -12.60 -21.54 1.51
C MET A 333 -14.01 -22.15 1.46
N GLU A 334 -14.41 -22.69 0.31
CA GLU A 334 -15.71 -23.37 0.19
C GLU A 334 -15.80 -24.58 1.13
N THR A 335 -14.75 -25.39 1.15
CA THR A 335 -14.66 -26.56 2.04
C THR A 335 -14.71 -26.15 3.51
N PHE A 336 -14.03 -25.06 3.88
CA PHE A 336 -14.02 -24.55 5.24
C PHE A 336 -15.41 -24.08 5.70
N ARG A 337 -16.17 -23.42 4.81
CA ARG A 337 -17.56 -23.02 5.09
C ARG A 337 -18.49 -24.22 5.22
N ALA A 338 -18.50 -25.10 4.23
CA ALA A 338 -19.46 -26.21 4.17
C ALA A 338 -19.10 -27.37 5.12
N GLY A 339 -17.84 -27.47 5.55
CA GLY A 339 -17.27 -28.69 6.11
C GLY A 339 -17.08 -29.75 5.03
N GLY A 340 -16.14 -30.66 5.25
CA GLY A 340 -15.84 -31.70 4.26
C GLY A 340 -14.45 -32.28 4.44
N THR A 341 -13.85 -32.72 3.34
CA THR A 341 -12.49 -33.24 3.33
C THR A 341 -11.66 -32.52 2.27
N ARG A 342 -10.36 -32.35 2.54
CA ARG A 342 -9.42 -31.79 1.57
C ARG A 342 -8.13 -32.60 1.52
N TRP A 343 -7.51 -32.63 0.35
CA TRP A 343 -6.19 -33.21 0.19
C TRP A 343 -5.13 -32.16 0.52
N VAL A 344 -4.12 -32.57 1.28
CA VAL A 344 -2.98 -31.74 1.67
C VAL A 344 -1.70 -32.52 1.44
N SER A 345 -0.61 -31.84 1.05
CA SER A 345 0.68 -32.51 0.85
C SER A 345 1.23 -33.06 2.16
N LYS A 346 1.90 -34.22 2.14
CA LYS A 346 2.66 -34.75 3.29
C LYS A 346 3.84 -33.86 3.66
N ASP A 347 4.43 -33.23 2.65
CA ASP A 347 5.53 -32.29 2.80
C ASP A 347 5.05 -30.89 3.13
N ASP A 348 3.73 -30.67 3.17
CA ASP A 348 3.18 -29.44 3.69
C ASP A 348 3.70 -29.28 5.14
N PRO A 349 4.52 -28.24 5.39
CA PRO A 349 5.16 -28.03 6.68
C PRO A 349 4.16 -27.91 7.84
N PHE A 350 2.86 -27.72 7.53
CA PHE A 350 1.78 -27.39 8.45
C PHE A 350 0.77 -28.55 8.63
N VAL A 351 0.97 -29.69 7.95
CA VAL A 351 0.14 -30.91 8.08
C VAL A 351 0.49 -31.76 9.31
N LYS A 352 1.65 -31.55 9.93
CA LYS A 352 2.16 -32.40 11.04
C LYS A 352 1.20 -32.56 12.23
N ASN A 353 0.24 -31.65 12.40
CA ASN A 353 -0.71 -31.64 13.51
C ASN A 353 -2.12 -32.13 13.13
N MET A 354 -2.36 -32.56 11.89
CA MET A 354 -3.66 -33.05 11.42
C MET A 354 -3.67 -34.58 11.36
N ARG A 355 -4.76 -35.22 11.83
CA ARG A 355 -4.94 -36.68 11.70
C ARG A 355 -5.45 -37.02 10.29
N PRO A 356 -4.71 -37.79 9.48
CA PRO A 356 -5.13 -38.12 8.13
C PRO A 356 -6.23 -39.18 8.13
N LEU A 357 -7.26 -38.98 7.30
CA LEU A 357 -8.32 -39.94 7.01
C LEU A 357 -7.88 -40.98 5.98
N GLN A 358 -7.13 -40.53 4.96
CA GLN A 358 -6.58 -41.36 3.89
C GLN A 358 -5.21 -40.82 3.46
N THR A 359 -4.39 -41.68 2.88
CA THR A 359 -3.08 -41.32 2.33
C THR A 359 -3.02 -41.80 0.88
N GLN A 360 -2.60 -40.94 -0.04
CA GLN A 360 -2.44 -41.27 -1.46
C GLN A 360 -1.20 -40.58 -1.99
N GLY A 361 -0.19 -41.35 -2.40
CA GLY A 361 1.10 -40.80 -2.83
C GLY A 361 1.68 -39.86 -1.76
N ASP A 362 2.04 -38.64 -2.17
CA ASP A 362 2.58 -37.59 -1.29
C ASP A 362 1.48 -36.70 -0.70
N SER A 363 0.23 -37.13 -0.71
CA SER A 363 -0.90 -36.38 -0.16
C SER A 363 -1.65 -37.16 0.92
N VAL A 364 -2.30 -36.43 1.81
CA VAL A 364 -3.18 -36.93 2.86
C VAL A 364 -4.53 -36.24 2.80
N LEU A 365 -5.60 -37.01 2.96
CA LEU A 365 -6.94 -36.49 3.09
C LEU A 365 -7.18 -36.14 4.56
N VAL A 366 -7.60 -34.90 4.85
CA VAL A 366 -7.92 -34.45 6.20
C VAL A 366 -9.40 -34.08 6.30
N GLN A 367 -10.00 -34.27 7.48
CA GLN A 367 -11.34 -33.78 7.78
C GLN A 367 -11.26 -32.29 8.11
N VAL A 368 -12.08 -31.49 7.43
CA VAL A 368 -12.32 -30.09 7.74
C VAL A 368 -13.69 -29.98 8.40
N LYS A 369 -13.72 -29.53 9.66
CA LYS A 369 -14.98 -29.21 10.34
C LYS A 369 -15.56 -27.95 9.70
N SER A 370 -16.88 -27.93 9.49
CA SER A 370 -17.54 -26.71 9.03
C SER A 370 -17.32 -25.60 10.03
N ALA A 371 -16.94 -24.44 9.53
CA ALA A 371 -16.80 -23.24 10.32
C ALA A 371 -18.14 -22.76 10.92
N GLY A 372 -19.29 -23.32 10.51
CA GLY A 372 -20.59 -23.09 11.15
C GLY A 372 -20.64 -23.50 12.64
N GLN A 373 -19.69 -24.31 13.13
CA GLN A 373 -19.49 -24.62 14.54
C GLN A 373 -18.42 -23.74 15.23
N LEU A 374 -17.63 -22.98 14.46
CA LEU A 374 -16.44 -22.22 14.86
C LEU A 374 -16.52 -20.78 14.32
N ALA A 375 -17.68 -20.13 14.49
CA ALA A 375 -18.12 -18.94 13.74
C ALA A 375 -17.21 -17.68 13.81
N THR A 376 -16.10 -17.70 14.54
CA THR A 376 -15.29 -16.52 14.87
C THR A 376 -14.39 -15.99 13.76
N ILE A 377 -14.21 -16.72 12.64
CA ILE A 377 -13.30 -16.30 11.54
C ILE A 377 -13.95 -16.35 10.15
N LEU A 378 -15.26 -16.59 10.07
CA LEU A 378 -15.94 -16.76 8.79
C LEU A 378 -16.12 -15.45 8.03
N ASP A 379 -16.29 -14.35 8.75
CA ASP A 379 -16.27 -12.99 8.24
C ASP A 379 -14.93 -12.63 7.60
N ASP A 380 -13.80 -12.98 8.23
CA ASP A 380 -12.45 -12.88 7.66
C ASP A 380 -12.35 -13.67 6.35
N VAL A 381 -12.93 -14.88 6.28
CA VAL A 381 -12.98 -15.68 5.04
C VAL A 381 -13.79 -14.99 3.95
N TYR A 382 -14.97 -14.45 4.27
CA TYR A 382 -15.78 -13.71 3.31
C TYR A 382 -15.05 -12.45 2.82
N TRP A 383 -14.36 -11.75 3.72
CA TRP A 383 -13.56 -10.58 3.40
C TRP A 383 -12.43 -10.96 2.43
N LEU A 384 -11.68 -12.00 2.77
CA LEU A 384 -10.58 -12.50 1.96
C LEU A 384 -11.06 -12.96 0.58
N GLU A 385 -12.15 -13.71 0.50
CA GLU A 385 -12.72 -14.12 -0.78
C GLU A 385 -13.21 -12.91 -1.60
N SER A 386 -13.86 -11.94 -0.97
CA SER A 386 -14.33 -10.74 -1.67
C SER A 386 -13.18 -9.99 -2.35
N ASN A 387 -12.01 -9.92 -1.71
CA ASN A 387 -10.81 -9.33 -2.26
C ASN A 387 -10.29 -10.11 -3.48
N ILE A 388 -10.32 -11.44 -3.43
CA ILE A 388 -9.97 -12.30 -4.58
C ILE A 388 -10.94 -12.07 -5.73
N ARG A 389 -12.26 -12.06 -5.46
CA ARG A 389 -13.30 -11.83 -6.48
C ARG A 389 -13.11 -10.46 -7.14
N LEU A 390 -12.78 -9.43 -6.36
CA LEU A 390 -12.44 -8.09 -6.89
C LEU A 390 -11.22 -8.15 -7.82
N GLN A 391 -10.14 -8.85 -7.43
CA GLN A 391 -8.94 -9.00 -8.26
C GLN A 391 -9.22 -9.75 -9.58
N LYS A 392 -10.13 -10.72 -9.56
CA LYS A 392 -10.59 -11.46 -10.74
C LYS A 392 -11.56 -10.68 -11.63
N GLY A 393 -11.98 -9.48 -11.22
CA GLY A 393 -13.01 -8.68 -11.92
C GLY A 393 -14.44 -9.15 -11.65
N GLU A 394 -14.65 -10.05 -10.70
CA GLU A 394 -15.95 -10.59 -10.31
C GLU A 394 -16.64 -9.65 -9.28
N PHE A 395 -16.83 -8.38 -9.67
CA PHE A 395 -17.22 -7.29 -8.76
C PHE A 395 -18.54 -7.52 -8.02
N LEU A 396 -19.56 -8.03 -8.70
CA LEU A 396 -20.87 -8.30 -8.08
C LEU A 396 -20.77 -9.42 -7.04
N LYS A 397 -20.01 -10.48 -7.32
CA LYS A 397 -19.78 -11.55 -6.32
C LYS A 397 -19.00 -11.05 -5.11
N ALA A 398 -18.04 -10.14 -5.32
CA ALA A 398 -17.33 -9.49 -4.23
C ALA A 398 -18.31 -8.71 -3.33
N ILE A 399 -19.23 -7.96 -3.92
CA ILE A 399 -20.29 -7.24 -3.20
C ILE A 399 -21.20 -8.20 -2.44
N ASP A 400 -21.63 -9.31 -3.06
CA ASP A 400 -22.48 -10.31 -2.39
C ASP A 400 -21.81 -10.90 -1.14
N LEU A 401 -20.49 -11.15 -1.20
CA LEU A 401 -19.71 -11.64 -0.07
C LEU A 401 -19.60 -10.58 1.04
N LEU A 402 -19.33 -9.32 0.69
CA LEU A 402 -19.29 -8.21 1.67
C LEU A 402 -20.66 -7.99 2.32
N GLN A 403 -21.74 -8.16 1.56
CA GLN A 403 -23.10 -8.04 2.09
C GLN A 403 -23.42 -9.14 3.13
N LYS A 404 -22.84 -10.34 2.99
CA LYS A 404 -22.94 -11.38 4.03
C LYS A 404 -22.29 -10.93 5.34
N ILE A 405 -21.10 -10.32 5.28
CA ILE A 405 -20.43 -9.76 6.48
C ILE A 405 -21.35 -8.74 7.17
N VAL A 406 -21.86 -7.77 6.40
CA VAL A 406 -22.74 -6.71 6.92
C VAL A 406 -24.02 -7.27 7.54
N LYS A 407 -24.56 -8.37 7.01
CA LYS A 407 -25.85 -8.94 7.42
C LYS A 407 -25.68 -9.88 8.62
N ASP A 408 -24.71 -10.78 8.54
CA ASP A 408 -24.58 -11.91 9.45
C ASP A 408 -23.58 -11.60 10.59
N TYR A 409 -22.71 -10.60 10.40
CA TYR A 409 -21.63 -10.19 11.32
C TYR A 409 -21.70 -8.68 11.63
N SER A 410 -22.92 -8.12 11.74
CA SER A 410 -23.12 -6.66 11.82
C SER A 410 -22.50 -5.96 13.05
N SER A 411 -22.15 -6.72 14.09
CA SER A 411 -21.48 -6.24 15.30
C SER A 411 -19.97 -6.42 15.27
N ASP A 412 -19.43 -7.07 14.23
CA ASP A 412 -18.01 -7.32 14.07
C ASP A 412 -17.28 -6.05 13.60
N ILE A 413 -15.97 -5.99 13.87
CA ILE A 413 -15.08 -4.91 13.46
C ILE A 413 -15.06 -4.79 11.93
N LEU A 414 -15.22 -5.90 11.18
CA LEU A 414 -15.21 -5.88 9.71
C LEU A 414 -16.51 -5.34 9.08
N ALA A 415 -17.57 -5.11 9.84
CA ALA A 415 -18.87 -4.76 9.27
C ALA A 415 -18.87 -3.38 8.58
N ASP A 416 -18.22 -2.37 9.18
CA ASP A 416 -18.13 -1.04 8.59
C ASP A 416 -17.11 -1.01 7.44
N ASP A 417 -15.97 -1.69 7.58
CA ASP A 417 -15.00 -1.96 6.50
C ASP A 417 -15.70 -2.54 5.26
N ALA A 418 -16.49 -3.61 5.44
CA ALA A 418 -17.21 -4.28 4.36
C ALA A 418 -18.21 -3.34 3.68
N TYR A 419 -18.96 -2.59 4.47
CA TYR A 419 -19.97 -1.67 3.95
C TYR A 419 -19.32 -0.51 3.17
N PHE A 420 -18.23 0.06 3.69
CA PHE A 420 -17.49 1.11 2.99
C PHE A 420 -16.89 0.58 1.68
N ARG A 421 -16.29 -0.62 1.72
CA ARG A 421 -15.69 -1.27 0.55
C ARG A 421 -16.71 -1.54 -0.56
N MET A 422 -17.95 -1.92 -0.23
CA MET A 422 -19.03 -2.04 -1.22
C MET A 422 -19.24 -0.73 -1.99
N GLY A 423 -19.25 0.41 -1.29
CA GLY A 423 -19.38 1.72 -1.92
C GLY A 423 -18.24 2.01 -2.89
N GLU A 424 -17.00 1.66 -2.51
CA GLU A 424 -15.83 1.81 -3.40
C GLU A 424 -15.93 0.91 -4.64
N ILE A 425 -16.45 -0.31 -4.49
CA ILE A 425 -16.62 -1.25 -5.60
C ILE A 425 -17.63 -0.70 -6.60
N TYR A 426 -18.78 -0.21 -6.12
CA TYR A 426 -19.79 0.43 -6.97
C TYR A 426 -19.23 1.66 -7.70
N GLU A 427 -18.52 2.53 -6.97
CA GLU A 427 -17.95 3.77 -7.52
C GLU A 427 -16.88 3.50 -8.58
N ARG A 428 -15.88 2.69 -8.25
CA ARG A 428 -14.62 2.63 -8.99
C ARG A 428 -14.57 1.52 -10.04
N TYR A 429 -15.31 0.42 -9.82
CA TYR A 429 -15.17 -0.79 -10.62
C TYR A 429 -16.44 -1.13 -11.38
N VAL A 430 -17.61 -1.01 -10.75
CA VAL A 430 -18.91 -1.21 -11.43
C VAL A 430 -19.31 0.02 -12.24
N GLY A 431 -18.97 1.22 -11.76
CA GLY A 431 -19.35 2.49 -12.38
C GLY A 431 -20.80 2.89 -12.11
N ASP A 432 -21.48 2.24 -11.17
CA ASP A 432 -22.84 2.59 -10.73
C ASP A 432 -22.76 3.69 -9.67
N LEU A 433 -22.56 4.94 -10.13
CA LEU A 433 -22.43 6.11 -9.27
C LEU A 433 -23.69 6.36 -8.40
N PRO A 434 -24.93 6.21 -8.92
CA PRO A 434 -26.12 6.31 -8.09
C PRO A 434 -26.14 5.30 -6.94
N LYS A 435 -25.77 4.04 -7.19
CA LYS A 435 -25.71 3.02 -6.15
C LYS A 435 -24.59 3.30 -5.16
N ALA A 436 -23.42 3.73 -5.62
CA ALA A 436 -22.33 4.15 -4.74
C ALA A 436 -22.74 5.30 -3.80
N MET A 437 -23.47 6.29 -4.31
CA MET A 437 -24.02 7.38 -3.49
C MET A 437 -25.00 6.87 -2.42
N GLU A 438 -25.89 5.95 -2.78
CA GLU A 438 -26.83 5.33 -1.85
C GLU A 438 -26.08 4.61 -0.73
N VAL A 439 -25.09 3.78 -1.08
CA VAL A 439 -24.27 3.04 -0.12
C VAL A 439 -23.50 3.99 0.80
N TYR A 440 -22.83 5.02 0.27
CA TYR A 440 -22.13 5.98 1.14
C TYR A 440 -23.06 6.75 2.07
N ARG A 441 -24.29 7.07 1.63
CA ARG A 441 -25.28 7.71 2.48
C ARG A 441 -25.74 6.78 3.60
N GLU A 442 -26.06 5.52 3.28
CA GLU A 442 -26.47 4.53 4.28
C GLU A 442 -25.35 4.21 5.26
N PHE A 443 -24.11 4.12 4.77
CA PHE A 443 -22.92 3.96 5.59
C PHE A 443 -22.83 5.03 6.69
N LEU A 444 -23.00 6.31 6.33
CA LEU A 444 -22.95 7.43 7.28
C LEU A 444 -24.05 7.36 8.35
N ASN A 445 -25.19 6.74 8.04
CA ASN A 445 -26.28 6.54 8.98
C ASN A 445 -26.03 5.33 9.90
N ARG A 446 -25.51 4.23 9.35
CA ARG A 446 -25.28 2.97 10.09
C ARG A 446 -24.01 3.00 10.93
N PHE A 447 -22.96 3.65 10.45
CA PHE A 447 -21.63 3.68 11.05
C PHE A 447 -21.10 5.12 11.23
N PRO A 448 -21.81 5.99 11.98
CA PRO A 448 -21.42 7.40 12.12
C PRO A 448 -20.06 7.60 12.81
N GLY A 449 -19.63 6.63 13.63
CA GLY A 449 -18.35 6.62 14.35
C GLY A 449 -17.20 5.92 13.61
N SER A 450 -17.43 5.39 12.41
CA SER A 450 -16.39 4.68 11.66
C SER A 450 -15.25 5.62 11.25
N VAL A 451 -14.03 5.07 11.16
CA VAL A 451 -12.84 5.76 10.64
C VAL A 451 -13.05 6.25 9.21
N TYR A 452 -13.93 5.61 8.42
CA TYR A 452 -14.23 6.02 7.06
C TYR A 452 -15.31 7.10 6.94
N ALA A 453 -15.96 7.51 8.03
CA ALA A 453 -17.10 8.44 7.96
C ALA A 453 -16.74 9.79 7.31
N ALA A 454 -15.53 10.30 7.53
CA ALA A 454 -15.07 11.52 6.88
C ALA A 454 -14.90 11.34 5.35
N GLU A 455 -14.29 10.23 4.95
CA GLU A 455 -14.03 9.90 3.54
C GLU A 455 -15.33 9.56 2.80
N ALA A 456 -16.21 8.76 3.38
CA ALA A 456 -17.54 8.46 2.83
C ALA A 456 -18.35 9.74 2.59
N ARG A 457 -18.30 10.71 3.52
CA ARG A 457 -18.95 12.02 3.36
C ARG A 457 -18.32 12.86 2.26
N LYS A 458 -17.01 12.76 2.07
CA LYS A 458 -16.33 13.44 0.96
C LYS A 458 -16.77 12.84 -0.38
N ARG A 459 -16.70 11.52 -0.53
CA ARG A 459 -17.11 10.81 -1.77
C ARG A 459 -18.56 11.04 -2.11
N PHE A 460 -19.47 10.94 -1.13
CA PHE A 460 -20.88 11.25 -1.32
C PHE A 460 -21.10 12.66 -1.89
N ARG A 461 -20.42 13.67 -1.36
CA ARG A 461 -20.51 15.07 -1.84
C ARG A 461 -19.93 15.23 -3.25
N SER A 462 -18.80 14.56 -3.53
CA SER A 462 -18.22 14.55 -4.86
C SER A 462 -19.16 13.95 -5.90
N LEU A 463 -19.77 12.81 -5.60
CA LEU A 463 -20.71 12.15 -6.49
C LEU A 463 -22.00 12.95 -6.69
N ARG A 464 -22.42 13.74 -5.68
CA ARG A 464 -23.54 14.69 -5.78
C ARG A 464 -23.25 15.90 -6.68
N GLY A 465 -21.98 16.19 -6.96
CA GLY A 465 -21.55 17.33 -7.78
C GLY A 465 -21.21 18.60 -7.00
N ASP A 466 -21.04 18.51 -5.68
CA ASP A 466 -20.78 19.68 -4.81
C ASP A 466 -19.46 20.40 -5.12
N PHE A 467 -18.52 19.73 -5.79
CA PHE A 467 -17.19 20.26 -6.13
C PHE A 467 -17.02 20.58 -7.62
N GLY A 468 -18.09 20.53 -8.42
CA GLY A 468 -18.07 20.93 -9.82
C GLY A 468 -17.99 22.45 -9.99
N PRO A 469 -17.52 22.96 -11.15
CA PRO A 469 -17.62 24.39 -11.45
C PRO A 469 -19.08 24.84 -11.35
N PRO A 470 -19.38 26.05 -10.85
CA PRO A 470 -20.75 26.52 -10.73
C PRO A 470 -21.46 26.40 -12.07
N ALA A 471 -22.68 25.86 -12.06
CA ALA A 471 -23.51 25.77 -13.25
C ALA A 471 -23.59 27.17 -13.91
N PRO A 472 -23.48 27.26 -15.24
CA PRO A 472 -23.65 28.54 -15.92
C PRO A 472 -25.01 29.10 -15.51
N THR A 473 -25.01 30.28 -14.89
CA THR A 473 -26.24 31.01 -14.58
C THR A 473 -27.00 31.28 -15.88
N PRO A 474 -28.32 31.03 -15.91
CA PRO A 474 -29.13 31.13 -17.11
C PRO A 474 -29.18 32.54 -17.71
#